data_AF-A0A137R0L0-F1
#
_entry.id   AF-A0A137R0L0-F1
#
_cell.length_a   1.000
_cell.length_b   1.000
_cell.length_c   1.000
_cell.angle_alpha   90.00
_cell.angle_beta   90.00
_cell.angle_gamma   90.00
#
_symmetry.space_group_name_H-M   'P 1'
#
loop_
_entity.id
_entity.type
_entity.pdbx_description
1 polymer ?
#
loop_
_entity_poly.entity_id
_entity_poly.type
_entity_poly.pdbx_seq_one_letter_code
_entity_poly.pdbx_strand_id
1 'polypeptide(L)'
;MIHYLGEGWSRSSFNDLDFRGSHIIAQDPEATAIVEFRGVAVYFLSPLWPWSVTTQVQLDSQPFTTIIPSRDFCSDNLYGDETVKSHVV
;
A
#
# COMPACT_ATOMS: atom_id res chain seq x y z
N MET A 1 -0.61 -6.16 15.30
CA MET A 1 -0.94 -7.21 14.32
C MET A 1 -1.80 -6.54 13.25
N ILE A 2 -1.74 -6.99 11.99
CA ILE A 2 -2.61 -6.45 10.92
C ILE A 2 -3.74 -7.45 10.67
N HIS A 3 -4.98 -6.98 10.66
CA HIS A 3 -6.16 -7.76 10.30
C HIS A 3 -6.62 -7.36 8.89
N TYR A 4 -6.83 -8.34 8.03
CA TYR A 4 -7.25 -8.13 6.64
C TYR A 4 -8.73 -8.49 6.51
N LEU A 5 -9.56 -7.56 6.05
CA LEU A 5 -10.98 -7.74 5.77
C LEU A 5 -11.25 -7.57 4.27
N GLY A 6 -12.29 -8.23 3.77
CA GLY A 6 -12.60 -8.27 2.33
C GLY A 6 -11.89 -9.41 1.61
N GLU A 7 -12.05 -9.46 0.28
CA GLU A 7 -11.45 -10.50 -0.56
C GLU A 7 -10.18 -10.01 -1.27
N GLY A 8 -9.56 -10.88 -2.08
CA GLY A 8 -8.45 -10.47 -2.96
C GLY A 8 -7.11 -10.18 -2.26
N TRP A 9 -7.00 -10.40 -0.95
CA TRP A 9 -5.72 -10.34 -0.24
C TRP A 9 -4.83 -11.51 -0.64
N SER A 10 -3.63 -11.19 -1.13
CA SER A 10 -2.62 -12.18 -1.47
C SER A 10 -1.24 -11.71 -1.01
N ARG A 11 -0.38 -12.68 -0.71
CA ARG A 11 1.02 -12.42 -0.41
C ARG A 11 1.81 -12.43 -1.71
N SER A 12 2.69 -11.46 -1.90
CA SER A 12 3.59 -11.43 -3.05
C SER A 12 4.56 -12.62 -3.05
N SER A 13 5.18 -12.85 -4.20
CA SER A 13 6.37 -13.71 -4.29
C SER A 13 7.52 -13.12 -3.46
N PHE A 14 8.55 -13.93 -3.20
CA PHE A 14 9.71 -13.44 -2.47
C PHE A 14 10.46 -12.37 -3.27
N ASN A 15 10.76 -11.24 -2.64
CA ASN A 15 11.60 -10.18 -3.19
C ASN A 15 12.48 -9.58 -2.08
N ASP A 16 13.79 -9.53 -2.31
CA ASP A 16 14.81 -9.04 -1.38
C ASP A 16 14.73 -7.53 -1.11
N LEU A 17 13.96 -6.79 -1.90
CA LEU A 17 13.61 -5.39 -1.65
C LEU A 17 12.45 -5.23 -0.64
N ASP A 18 11.65 -6.27 -0.42
CA ASP A 18 10.56 -6.23 0.55
C ASP A 18 11.07 -6.44 1.98
N PHE A 19 10.49 -5.71 2.93
CA PHE A 19 10.76 -5.96 4.34
C PHE A 19 10.34 -7.39 4.72
N ARG A 20 11.31 -8.20 5.18
CA ARG A 20 11.14 -9.64 5.45
C ARG A 20 10.76 -10.47 4.22
N GLY A 21 11.07 -9.97 3.02
CA GLY A 21 11.07 -10.73 1.78
C GLY A 21 9.75 -10.83 1.04
N SER A 22 8.67 -10.21 1.50
CA SER A 22 7.38 -10.20 0.78
C SER A 22 6.44 -9.14 1.38
N HIS A 23 5.41 -8.73 0.67
CA HIS A 23 4.33 -7.88 1.18
C HIS A 23 2.96 -8.49 0.88
N ILE A 24 1.90 -7.80 1.32
CA ILE A 24 0.51 -8.19 1.10
C ILE A 24 -0.13 -7.15 0.18
N ILE A 25 -0.82 -7.62 -0.87
CA ILE A 25 -1.53 -6.80 -1.85
C ILE A 25 -3.00 -7.22 -1.92
N ALA A 26 -3.90 -6.27 -2.15
CA ALA A 26 -5.30 -6.52 -2.43
C ALA A 26 -5.66 -6.09 -3.86
N GLN A 27 -6.51 -6.86 -4.52
CA GLN A 27 -7.10 -6.52 -5.81
C GLN A 27 -8.56 -6.05 -5.70
N ASP A 28 -9.20 -6.30 -4.56
CA ASP A 28 -10.54 -5.83 -4.25
C ASP A 28 -10.49 -4.36 -3.78
N PRO A 29 -11.18 -3.42 -4.43
CA PRO A 29 -11.18 -2.00 -4.06
C PRO A 29 -11.80 -1.73 -2.67
N GLU A 30 -12.58 -2.65 -2.12
CA GLU A 30 -13.20 -2.53 -0.79
C GLU A 30 -12.38 -3.22 0.31
N ALA A 31 -11.23 -3.82 -0.05
CA ALA A 31 -10.36 -4.50 0.90
C ALA A 31 -9.80 -3.54 1.97
N THR A 32 -9.87 -3.94 3.24
CA THR A 32 -9.46 -3.10 4.37
C THR A 32 -8.40 -3.80 5.23
N ALA A 33 -7.30 -3.10 5.52
CA ALA A 33 -6.28 -3.53 6.48
C ALA A 33 -6.38 -2.71 7.78
N ILE A 34 -6.57 -3.40 8.90
CA ILE A 34 -6.74 -2.78 10.22
C ILE A 34 -5.51 -3.05 11.08
N VAL A 35 -4.96 -1.99 11.67
CA VAL A 35 -3.88 -2.07 12.65
C VAL A 35 -4.34 -1.48 13.96
N GLU A 36 -4.42 -2.32 14.99
CA GLU A 36 -4.58 -1.85 16.36
C GLU A 36 -3.22 -1.44 16.92
N PHE A 37 -3.10 -0.17 17.29
CA PHE A 37 -1.85 0.44 17.76
C PHE A 37 -2.08 1.33 18.98
N ARG A 38 -1.16 1.27 19.95
CA ARG A 38 -1.11 2.19 21.08
C ARG A 38 0.22 2.94 21.04
N GLY A 39 0.17 4.24 20.75
CA GLY A 39 1.34 5.10 20.70
C GLY A 39 0.96 6.50 20.25
N VAL A 40 1.95 7.30 19.84
CA VAL A 40 1.76 8.72 19.52
C VAL A 40 1.62 9.01 18.03
N ALA A 41 2.08 8.10 17.16
CA ALA A 41 2.06 8.31 15.72
C ALA A 41 2.04 6.98 14.95
N VAL A 42 1.35 7.01 13.80
CA VAL A 42 1.41 5.98 12.76
C VAL A 42 1.83 6.68 11.47
N TYR A 43 2.84 6.15 10.80
CA TYR A 43 3.30 6.65 9.50
C TYR A 43 2.84 5.67 8.43
N PHE A 44 2.01 6.15 7.50
CA PHE A 44 1.64 5.42 6.30
C PHE A 44 2.62 5.79 5.19
N LEU A 45 3.34 4.80 4.66
CA LEU A 45 4.24 4.96 3.52
C LEU A 45 3.68 4.13 2.36
N SER A 46 3.52 4.76 1.20
CA SER A 46 3.15 4.08 -0.05
C SER A 46 4.26 4.31 -1.08
N PRO A 47 4.65 3.28 -1.85
CA PRO A 47 5.43 3.52 -3.06
C PRO A 47 4.60 4.33 -4.07
N LEU A 48 5.28 4.92 -5.04
CA LEU A 48 4.64 5.43 -6.24
C LEU A 48 4.46 4.25 -7.20
N TRP A 49 3.22 3.99 -7.58
CA TRP A 49 2.81 2.83 -8.37
C TRP A 49 2.86 3.15 -9.89
N PRO A 50 3.08 2.16 -10.76
CA PRO A 50 3.01 2.37 -12.22
C PRO A 50 1.59 2.76 -12.68
N TRP A 51 0.58 2.37 -11.90
CA TRP A 51 -0.84 2.68 -12.11
C TRP A 51 -1.44 3.49 -10.95
N SER A 52 -2.62 4.06 -11.17
CA SER A 52 -3.32 4.83 -10.14
C SER A 52 -3.82 3.93 -9.02
N VAL A 53 -3.30 4.15 -7.81
CA VAL A 53 -3.81 3.56 -6.58
C VAL A 53 -4.36 4.67 -5.70
N THR A 54 -5.59 4.46 -5.22
CA THR A 54 -6.26 5.30 -4.22
C THR A 54 -6.25 4.55 -2.90
N THR A 55 -5.88 5.24 -1.83
CA THR A 55 -5.92 4.66 -0.48
C THR A 55 -6.75 5.55 0.44
N GLN A 56 -7.60 4.95 1.26
CA GLN A 56 -8.31 5.66 2.32
C GLN A 56 -7.73 5.25 3.66
N VAL A 57 -7.47 6.24 4.53
CA VAL A 57 -7.00 6.01 5.89
C VAL A 57 -8.06 6.54 6.85
N GLN A 58 -8.36 5.73 7.87
CA GLN A 58 -9.27 6.07 8.94
C GLN A 58 -8.56 5.87 10.28
N LEU A 59 -8.69 6.83 11.19
CA LEU A 59 -8.24 6.70 12.57
C LEU A 59 -9.47 6.54 13.46
N ASP A 60 -9.61 5.38 14.10
CA ASP A 60 -10.76 5.04 14.92
C ASP A 60 -12.09 5.32 14.18
N SER A 61 -13.02 6.06 14.80
CA SER A 61 -14.31 6.44 14.21
C SER A 61 -14.29 7.81 13.51
N GLN A 62 -13.11 8.35 13.19
CA GLN A 62 -13.01 9.61 12.46
C GLN A 62 -13.38 9.45 10.97
N PRO A 63 -13.68 10.54 10.24
CA PRO A 63 -13.88 10.47 8.80
C PRO A 63 -12.66 9.93 8.05
N PHE A 64 -12.90 9.31 6.90
CA PHE A 64 -11.83 8.86 6.00
C PHE A 64 -11.03 10.05 5.47
N THR A 65 -9.71 9.91 5.46
CA THR A 65 -8.80 10.74 4.67
C THR A 65 -8.43 9.98 3.41
N THR A 66 -8.85 10.49 2.25
CA THR A 66 -8.49 9.89 0.96
C THR A 66 -7.13 10.40 0.50
N ILE A 67 -6.21 9.48 0.23
CA ILE A 67 -4.89 9.70 -0.35
C ILE A 67 -4.99 9.34 -1.84
N ILE A 68 -4.86 10.36 -2.70
CA ILE A 68 -5.04 10.23 -4.15
C ILE A 68 -3.99 11.07 -4.89
N PRO A 69 -3.53 10.62 -6.08
CA PRO A 69 -3.19 9.25 -6.44
C PRO A 69 -1.74 8.95 -6.10
N SER A 70 -1.45 7.74 -5.61
CA SER A 70 -0.07 7.29 -5.38
C SER A 70 0.57 6.74 -6.66
N ARG A 71 0.43 7.44 -7.80
CA ARG A 71 1.00 7.04 -9.09
C ARG A 71 2.37 7.69 -9.28
N ASP A 72 3.32 6.95 -9.83
CA ASP A 72 4.56 7.49 -10.37
C ASP A 72 4.29 8.21 -11.69
N PHE A 73 4.29 9.54 -11.65
CA PHE A 73 4.15 10.38 -12.85
C PHE A 73 5.48 10.67 -13.54
N CYS A 74 6.61 10.23 -12.96
CA CYS A 74 7.93 10.35 -13.59
C CYS A 74 8.21 9.17 -14.53
N SER A 75 7.35 8.15 -14.53
CA SER A 75 7.42 6.98 -15.41
C SER A 75 6.22 6.93 -16.36
N ASP A 76 6.49 6.76 -17.66
CA ASP A 76 5.45 6.48 -18.66
C ASP A 76 5.07 4.98 -18.68
N ASN A 77 5.76 4.15 -17.90
CA ASN A 77 5.45 2.73 -17.83
C ASN A 77 4.22 2.51 -16.94
N LEU A 78 3.08 2.24 -17.60
CA LEU A 78 1.80 1.92 -16.95
C LEU A 78 1.72 0.48 -16.44
N TYR A 79 2.77 -0.30 -16.69
CA TYR A 79 2.92 -1.70 -16.29
C TYR A 79 4.22 -1.87 -15.52
N GLY A 80 4.31 -2.87 -14.66
CA GLY A 80 5.55 -3.14 -13.95
C GLY A 80 5.30 -3.87 -12.65
N ASP A 81 6.41 -4.25 -12.03
CA ASP A 81 6.39 -4.91 -10.74
C ASP A 81 5.99 -3.92 -9.65
N GLU A 82 5.25 -4.42 -8.67
CA GLU A 82 4.83 -3.68 -7.49
C GLU A 82 6.00 -3.27 -6.59
N THR A 83 7.12 -4.01 -6.64
CA THR A 83 8.33 -3.74 -5.86
C THR A 83 9.50 -3.48 -6.80
N VAL A 84 9.94 -2.22 -6.86
CA VAL A 84 11.10 -1.79 -7.65
C VAL A 84 12.11 -1.04 -6.79
N LYS A 85 13.39 -1.17 -7.13
CA LYS A 85 14.47 -0.46 -6.43
C LYS A 85 14.37 1.03 -6.73
N SER A 86 14.34 1.85 -5.68
CA SER A 86 14.43 3.31 -5.86
C SER A 86 15.77 3.69 -6.50
N HIS A 87 15.73 4.66 -7.40
CA HIS A 87 16.91 5.31 -7.94
C HIS A 87 16.84 6.80 -7.61
N VAL A 88 17.99 7.40 -7.32
CA VAL A 88 18.09 8.86 -7.24
C VAL A 88 18.08 9.37 -8.67
N VAL A 89 17.18 10.31 -8.96
CA VAL A 89 17.17 11.10 -10.20
C VAL A 89 18.01 12.35 -9.98
#